data_AF-A0A529NZU7-F1
#
_entry.id   AF-A0A529NZU7-F1
#
_cell.length_a   1.000
_cell.length_b   1.000
_cell.length_c   1.000
_cell.angle_alpha   90.00
_cell.angle_beta   90.00
_cell.angle_gamma   90.00
#
_symmetry.space_group_name_H-M   'P 1'
#
loop_
_entity.id
_entity.type
_entity.pdbx_description
1 polymer ?
#
loop_
_entity_poly.entity_id
_entity_poly.type
_entity_poly.pdbx_seq_one_letter_code
_entity_poly.pdbx_strand_id
1 'polypeptide(L)' 'VFDLCAEAGLSAAAIDVSVTALKAADEVFITSTAGGIMPVTMIDGAQVADGKVGPVTSRLMALYWQKHQDPAWSSLVRYR' A
#
# COMPACT_ATOMS: atom_id res chain seq x y z
N VAL A 1 -4.80 0.33 5.63
CA VAL A 1 -3.73 1.19 5.08
C VAL A 1 -3.56 2.46 5.90
N PHE A 2 -4.63 3.25 6.11
CA PHE A 2 -4.57 4.45 6.96
C PHE A 2 -4.00 4.17 8.36
N ASP A 3 -4.43 3.07 9.01
CA ASP A 3 -3.89 2.68 10.32
C ASP A 3 -2.40 2.36 10.27
N LEU A 4 -1.95 1.66 9.22
CA LEU A 4 -0.53 1.36 9.00
C LEU A 4 0.28 2.64 8.76
N CYS A 5 -0.28 3.60 8.04
CA CYS A 5 0.37 4.91 7.85
C CYS A 5 0.53 5.63 9.19
N ALA A 6 -0.52 5.67 10.02
CA ALA A 6 -0.46 6.27 11.34
C ALA A 6 0.59 5.60 12.24
N GLU A 7 0.61 4.26 12.31
CA GLU A 7 1.62 3.50 13.05
C GLU A 7 3.05 3.73 12.52
N ALA A 8 3.19 3.93 11.21
CA ALA A 8 4.47 4.14 10.55
C ALA A 8 4.98 5.59 10.63
N GLY A 9 4.19 6.53 11.16
CA GLY A 9 4.50 7.96 11.15
C GLY A 9 4.39 8.60 9.75
N LEU A 10 3.54 8.04 8.88
CA LEU A 10 3.27 8.53 7.53
C LEU A 10 1.96 9.31 7.50
N SER A 11 1.99 10.50 6.89
CA SER A 11 0.75 11.25 6.63
C SER A 11 -0.08 10.56 5.55
N ALA A 12 -1.38 10.41 5.80
CA ALA A 12 -2.33 9.86 4.86
C ALA A 12 -3.64 10.65 4.89
N ALA A 13 -4.18 10.97 3.71
CA ALA A 13 -5.42 11.72 3.57
C ALA A 13 -6.26 11.13 2.42
N ALA A 14 -7.58 11.12 2.61
CA ALA A 14 -8.53 10.84 1.53
C ALA A 14 -8.97 12.16 0.91
N ILE A 15 -8.49 12.43 -0.30
CA ILE A 15 -8.76 13.66 -1.05
C ILE A 15 -9.06 13.32 -2.51
N ASP A 16 -9.61 14.28 -3.23
CA ASP A 16 -9.67 14.19 -4.69
C ASP A 16 -8.24 14.27 -5.26
N VAL A 17 -7.88 13.26 -6.05
CA VAL A 17 -6.58 13.18 -6.74
C VAL A 17 -6.81 13.34 -8.23
N SER A 18 -6.25 14.39 -8.83
CA SER A 18 -6.31 14.57 -10.27
C SER A 18 -5.46 13.52 -10.99
N VAL A 19 -5.82 13.20 -12.24
CA VAL A 19 -5.03 12.29 -13.09
C VAL A 19 -3.60 12.78 -13.25
N THR A 20 -3.40 14.10 -13.38
CA THR A 20 -2.07 14.72 -13.48
C THR A 20 -1.24 14.47 -12.22
N ALA A 21 -1.83 14.66 -11.04
CA ALA A 21 -1.15 14.41 -9.77
C ALA A 21 -0.81 12.92 -9.61
N LEU A 22 -1.73 12.01 -9.99
CA LEU A 22 -1.50 10.57 -9.97
C LEU A 22 -0.31 10.18 -10.86
N LYS A 23 -0.24 10.71 -12.08
CA LYS A 23 0.84 10.41 -13.04
C LYS A 23 2.19 11.02 -12.64
N ALA A 24 2.19 12.04 -11.79
CA ALA A 24 3.39 12.70 -11.27
C ALA A 24 3.83 12.16 -9.88
N ALA A 25 3.15 11.15 -9.33
CA ALA A 25 3.47 10.60 -8.03
C ALA A 25 4.81 9.84 -8.04
N ASP A 26 5.54 9.90 -6.93
CA ASP A 26 6.79 9.15 -6.74
C ASP A 26 6.54 7.64 -6.61
N GLU A 27 5.39 7.25 -6.04
CA GLU A 27 4.97 5.87 -5.86
C GLU A 27 3.45 5.75 -6.02
N VAL A 28 3.00 4.65 -6.62
CA VAL A 28 1.57 4.31 -6.72
C VAL A 28 1.39 2.84 -6.34
N PHE A 29 0.31 2.54 -5.61
CA PHE A 29 -0.10 1.17 -5.33
C PHE A 29 -1.63 1.07 -5.30
N ILE A 30 -2.13 -0.14 -5.51
CA ILE A 30 -3.53 -0.50 -5.28
C ILE A 30 -3.63 -1.44 -4.09
N THR A 31 -4.80 -1.51 -3.46
CA THR A 31 -5.02 -2.41 -2.34
C THR A 31 -6.39 -3.08 -2.42
N SER A 32 -6.43 -4.36 -2.06
CA SER A 32 -7.66 -5.15 -1.95
C SER A 32 -7.44 -6.35 -1.03
N THR A 33 -8.52 -6.96 -0.53
CA THR A 33 -8.42 -8.18 0.28
C THR A 33 -7.72 -9.32 -0.47
N ALA A 34 -7.95 -9.43 -1.78
CA ALA A 34 -7.43 -10.52 -2.62
C ALA A 34 -5.99 -10.30 -3.13
N GLY A 35 -5.24 -9.36 -2.55
CA GLY A 35 -3.85 -9.09 -2.95
C GLY A 35 -3.02 -8.25 -1.97
N GLY A 36 -3.64 -7.71 -0.92
CA GLY A 36 -2.98 -6.85 0.05
C GLY A 36 -2.60 -5.51 -0.56
N ILE A 37 -1.32 -5.15 -0.51
CA ILE A 37 -0.77 -3.95 -1.13
C ILE A 37 0.02 -4.38 -2.37
N MET A 38 -0.35 -3.83 -3.53
CA MET A 38 0.19 -4.21 -4.82
C MET A 38 0.77 -2.97 -5.52
N PRO A 39 2.09 -2.91 -5.75
CA PRO A 39 2.72 -1.75 -6.38
C PRO A 39 2.32 -1.59 -7.84
N VAL A 40 2.20 -0.34 -8.29
CA VAL A 40 1.97 0.04 -9.68
C VAL A 40 3.19 0.83 -10.15
N THR A 41 3.99 0.25 -11.04
CA THR A 41 5.22 0.87 -11.57
C THR A 41 5.04 1.50 -12.96
N MET A 42 3.85 1.36 -13.56
CA MET A 42 3.55 1.89 -14.88
C MET A 42 2.06 2.24 -14.99
N ILE A 43 1.76 3.42 -15.57
CA ILE A 43 0.40 3.92 -15.83
C ILE A 43 0.33 4.37 -17.29
N ASP A 44 -0.62 3.86 -18.05
CA ASP A 44 -0.81 4.20 -19.48
C ASP A 44 0.47 4.05 -20.33
N GLY A 45 1.30 3.05 -20.02
CA GLY A 45 2.57 2.81 -20.71
C GLY A 45 3.74 3.72 -20.30
N ALA A 46 3.52 4.67 -19.38
CA ALA A 46 4.56 5.49 -18.80
C ALA A 46 4.98 4.96 -17.41
N GLN A 47 6.29 4.92 -17.14
CA GLN A 47 6.79 4.53 -15.83
C GLN A 47 6.35 5.52 -14.75
N VAL A 48 5.98 5.01 -13.58
CA VAL A 48 5.83 5.80 -12.36
C VAL A 48 7.23 6.05 -11.81
N ALA A 49 7.65 7.31 -11.73
CA ALA A 49 9.01 7.71 -11.36
C ALA A 49 10.09 6.92 -12.13
N ASP A 50 10.91 6.12 -11.44
CA ASP A 50 11.99 5.30 -12.04
C ASP A 50 11.55 3.86 -12.41
N GLY A 51 10.24 3.58 -12.34
CA GLY A 51 9.66 2.29 -12.68
C GLY A 51 9.92 1.18 -11.66
N LYS A 52 10.38 1.51 -10.45
CA LYS A 52 10.62 0.56 -9.36
C LYS A 52 9.63 0.71 -8.23
N VAL A 53 9.54 -0.31 -7.39
CA VAL A 53 8.78 -0.26 -6.14
C VAL A 53 9.54 0.63 -5.16
N GLY A 54 8.91 1.71 -4.71
CA GLY A 54 9.53 2.65 -3.79
C GLY A 54 9.50 2.20 -2.32
N PRO A 55 10.21 2.93 -1.44
CA PRO A 55 10.36 2.59 -0.04
C PRO A 55 9.06 2.66 0.77
N VAL A 56 8.14 3.58 0.46
CA VAL A 56 6.88 3.73 1.21
C VAL A 56 5.98 2.52 0.96
N THR A 57 5.81 2.16 -0.31
CA THR A 57 5.02 1.01 -0.74
C THR A 57 5.60 -0.29 -0.17
N SER A 58 6.92 -0.48 -0.26
CA SER A 58 7.60 -1.65 0.29
C SER A 58 7.40 -1.78 1.80
N ARG A 59 7.49 -0.66 2.54
CA ARG A 59 7.25 -0.63 3.99
C ARG A 59 5.81 -0.99 4.32
N LEU A 60 4.85 -0.42 3.62
CA LEU A 60 3.43 -0.71 3.84
C LEU A 60 3.08 -2.16 3.49
N MET A 61 3.66 -2.73 2.42
CA MET A 61 3.50 -4.15 2.07
C MET A 61 3.94 -5.06 3.22
N ALA A 62 5.12 -4.79 3.81
CA ALA A 62 5.62 -5.57 4.93
C ALA A 62 4.72 -5.43 6.17
N LEU A 63 4.33 -4.20 6.53
CA LEU A 63 3.44 -3.95 7.67
C LEU A 63 2.07 -4.63 7.50
N TYR A 64 1.50 -4.59 6.31
CA TYR A 64 0.22 -5.22 6.02
C TYR A 64 0.26 -6.73 6.28
N TRP A 65 1.31 -7.43 5.84
CA TRP A 65 1.48 -8.86 6.09
C TRP A 65 1.81 -9.17 7.55
N GLN A 66 2.57 -8.32 8.23
CA GLN A 66 2.79 -8.46 9.68
C GLN A 66 1.46 -8.41 10.45
N LYS A 67 0.52 -7.55 10.07
CA LYS A 67 -0.81 -7.49 10.71
C LYS A 67 -1.63 -8.77 10.58
N HIS A 68 -1.37 -9.62 9.60
CA HIS A 68 -2.07 -10.91 9.52
C HIS A 68 -1.69 -11.86 10.66
N GLN A 69 -0.51 -11.66 11.25
CA GLN A 69 0.00 -12.44 12.39
C GLN A 69 -0.30 -11.78 13.74
N ASP A 70 -0.78 -10.54 13.74
CA ASP A 70 -1.09 -9.77 14.94
C ASP A 70 -2.44 -10.19 15.52
N PRO A 71 -2.52 -10.73 16.75
CA PRO A 71 -3.78 -11.13 17.38
C PRO A 71 -4.77 -9.97 17.60
N ALA A 72 -4.33 -8.72 17.54
CA ALA A 72 -5.23 -7.57 17.57
C ALA A 72 -6.00 -7.39 16.25
N TRP A 73 -5.51 -7.98 15.15
CA TRP A 73 -6.05 -7.85 13.80
C TRP A 73 -6.51 -9.18 13.18
N SER A 74 -6.14 -10.31 13.77
CA SER A 74 -6.51 -11.64 13.28
C SER A 74 -6.92 -12.59 14.41
N SER A 75 -7.77 -13.56 14.06
CA SER A 75 -8.19 -14.63 14.95
C SER A 75 -7.71 -15.98 14.42
N LEU A 76 -7.02 -16.77 15.26
CA LEU A 76 -6.54 -18.10 14.91
C LEU A 76 -7.69 -19.08 14.68
N VAL A 77 -7.72 -19.71 13.50
CA VAL A 77 -8.65 -20.81 13.21
C VAL A 77 -8.02 -22.14 13.65
N ARG A 78 -8.72 -22.88 14.51
CA ARG A 78 -8.32 -24.23 14.93
C ARG A 78 -9.00 -25.25 14.01
N TYR A 79 -8.25 -25.78 13.05
CA TYR A 79 -8.70 -26.88 12.19
C TYR A 79 -8.71 -28.18 13.00
N ARG A 80 -9.76 -29.00 12.83
CA ARG A 80 -9.95 -30.30 13.50
C ARG A 80 -9.46 -31.44 12.62
#